data_AF-A0A930PAI0-F1
#
_entry.id   AF-A0A930PAI0-F1
#
_cell.length_a   1.000
_cell.length_b   1.000
_cell.length_c   1.000
_cell.angle_alpha   90.00
_cell.angle_beta   90.00
_cell.angle_gamma   90.00
#
_symmetry.space_group_name_H-M   'P 1'
#
loop_
_entity.id
_entity.type
_entity.pdbx_description
1 polymer ?
#
loop_
_entity_poly.entity_id
_entity_poly.type
_entity_poly.pdbx_seq_one_letter_code
_entity_poly.pdbx_strand_id
1 'polypeptide(L)' 'METAHSCFSWNDRTIVDVVKKLCEQAKVQLELSPAFKETKDFICQYEESDFDFIRRLA' A
#
# COMPACT_ATOMS: atom_id res chain seq x y z
N MET A 1 -18.94 0.17 6.21
CA MET A 1 -17.92 1.03 6.82
C MET A 1 -16.89 1.27 5.73
N GLU A 2 -17.12 2.32 4.94
CA GLU A 2 -16.26 2.68 3.81
C GLU A 2 -15.01 3.34 4.40
N THR A 3 -13.85 2.70 4.26
CA THR A 3 -12.58 3.25 4.69
C THR A 3 -12.36 4.57 3.95
N ALA A 4 -12.19 5.64 4.72
CA ALA A 4 -12.09 7.01 4.22
C ALA A 4 -11.03 7.15 3.13
N HIS A 5 -11.34 7.99 2.15
CA HIS A 5 -10.46 8.33 1.04
C HIS A 5 -9.10 8.81 1.55
N SER A 6 -8.07 7.97 1.47
CA SER A 6 -6.72 8.36 1.87
C SER A 6 -5.94 8.90 0.69
N CYS A 7 -5.21 9.99 0.93
CA CYS A 7 -4.27 10.59 -0.02
C CYS A 7 -2.88 10.44 0.57
N PHE A 8 -2.12 9.47 0.08
CA PHE A 8 -0.77 9.20 0.54
C PHE A 8 0.22 9.25 -0.63
N SER A 9 1.39 9.82 -0.37
CA SER A 9 2.52 9.80 -1.29
C SER A 9 3.73 9.24 -0.56
N TRP A 10 4.33 8.20 -1.12
CA TRP A 10 5.56 7.59 -0.63
C TRP A 10 6.65 7.77 -1.68
N ASN A 11 7.79 8.31 -1.25
CA ASN A 11 8.99 8.44 -2.05
C ASN A 11 10.04 7.49 -1.49
N ASP A 12 10.81 6.85 -2.37
CA ASP A 12 11.93 5.97 -2.00
C ASP A 12 11.49 4.85 -1.01
N ARG A 13 10.36 4.20 -1.32
CA ARG A 13 9.82 3.10 -0.50
C ARG A 13 9.54 1.88 -1.35
N THR A 14 9.66 0.70 -0.74
CA THR A 14 9.21 -0.55 -1.36
C THR A 14 7.69 -0.66 -1.25
N ILE A 15 7.09 -1.35 -2.22
CA ILE A 15 5.66 -1.72 -2.17
C ILE A 15 5.36 -2.44 -0.86
N VAL A 16 6.26 -3.32 -0.43
CA VAL A 16 6.19 -4.02 0.87
C VAL A 16 6.04 -3.07 2.05
N ASP A 17 6.84 -2.01 2.13
CA ASP A 17 6.80 -1.07 3.26
C ASP A 17 5.48 -0.29 3.29
N VAL A 18 5.00 0.11 2.11
CA VAL A 18 3.72 0.80 1.93
C VAL A 18 2.54 -0.11 2.32
N VAL A 19 2.48 -1.32 1.76
CA VAL A 19 1.42 -2.30 2.04
C VAL A 19 1.42 -2.69 3.51
N LYS A 20 2.59 -2.85 4.13
CA LYS A 20 2.72 -3.13 5.57
C LYS A 20 2.12 -2.02 6.42
N LYS A 21 2.46 -0.76 6.13
CA LYS A 21 1.88 0.42 6.80
C LYS A 21 0.35 0.43 6.73
N LEU A 22 -0.20 0.18 5.55
CA LEU A 22 -1.66 0.15 5.35
C LEU A 22 -2.31 -1.02 6.08
N CYS A 23 -1.70 -2.21 6.05
CA CYS A 23 -2.21 -3.38 6.76
C CYS A 23 -2.17 -3.20 8.29
N GLU A 24 -1.11 -2.55 8.82
CA GLU A 24 -1.02 -2.18 10.24
C GLU A 24 -2.14 -1.22 10.67
N GLN A 25 -2.46 -0.22 9.84
CA GLN A 25 -3.59 0.68 10.11
C GLN A 25 -4.93 -0.03 10.08
N ALA A 26 -5.10 -0.98 9.15
CA ALA A 26 -6.30 -1.80 9.04
C ALA A 26 -6.38 -2.90 10.11
N LYS A 27 -5.33 -3.12 10.92
CA LYS A 27 -5.20 -4.26 11.86
C LYS A 27 -5.40 -5.62 11.17
N VAL A 28 -4.95 -5.75 9.91
CA VAL A 28 -5.04 -6.97 9.12
C VAL A 28 -3.66 -7.65 9.10
N GLN A 29 -3.64 -8.99 9.04
CA GLN A 29 -2.40 -9.74 8.87
C GLN A 29 -2.01 -9.75 7.38
N LEU A 30 -0.78 -9.32 7.11
CA LEU A 30 -0.23 -9.24 5.77
C LEU A 30 0.66 -10.44 5.47
N GLU A 31 0.34 -11.21 4.44
CA GLU A 31 1.22 -12.22 3.87
C GLU A 31 1.86 -11.68 2.60
N LEU A 32 3.17 -11.41 2.66
CA LEU A 32 3.93 -10.86 1.53
C LEU A 32 4.65 -11.97 0.78
N SER A 33 4.40 -12.06 -0.52
CA SER A 33 5.23 -12.87 -1.41
C SER A 33 6.58 -12.17 -1.68
N PRO A 34 7.69 -12.91 -1.80
CA PRO A 34 9.03 -12.32 -2.02
C PRO A 34 9.20 -11.60 -3.37
N ALA A 35 8.18 -11.60 -4.23
CA ALA A 35 8.16 -10.93 -5.53
C ALA A 35 8.18 -9.39 -5.43
N PHE A 36 7.81 -8.81 -4.29
CA PHE A 36 7.65 -7.35 -4.13
C PHE A 36 8.90 -6.65 -3.57
N LYS A 37 10.10 -7.14 -3.90
CA LYS A 37 11.38 -6.52 -3.47
C LYS A 37 11.78 -5.30 -4.30
N GLU A 38 11.01 -4.95 -5.32
CA GLU A 38 11.29 -3.78 -6.13
C GLU A 38 10.98 -2.48 -5.37
N THR A 39 12.01 -1.64 -5.25
CA THR A 39 11.88 -0.24 -4.80
C THR A 39 11.30 0.58 -5.93
N LYS A 40 10.22 1.32 -5.66
CA LYS A 40 9.69 2.31 -6.59
C LYS A 40 10.14 3.70 -6.16
N ASP A 41 10.55 4.51 -7.14
CA ASP A 41 10.90 5.92 -6.94
C ASP A 41 9.73 6.71 -6.33
N PHE A 42 8.51 6.44 -6.81
CA PHE A 42 7.31 7.14 -6.39
C PHE A 42 6.09 6.22 -6.35
N ILE A 43 5.33 6.30 -5.25
CA ILE A 43 4.06 5.60 -5.06
C ILE A 43 3.05 6.63 -4.54
N CYS A 44 1.90 6.76 -5.21
CA CYS A 44 0.83 7.67 -4.79
C CYS A 44 -0.52 6.95 -4.77
N GLN A 45 -1.32 7.27 -3.76
CA GLN A 45 -2.72 6.88 -3.62
C GLN A 45 -3.60 8.10 -3.89
N TYR A 46 -4.42 8.03 -4.93
CA TYR A 46 -5.39 9.07 -5.30
C TYR A 46 -6.72 8.40 -5.49
N GLU A 47 -7.81 8.89 -4.91
CA GLU A 47 -9.09 8.49 -5.51
C GLU A 47 -9.49 7.02 -5.22
N GLU A 48 -8.62 6.26 -4.55
CA GLU A 48 -8.70 4.80 -4.35
C GLU A 48 -8.70 4.38 -2.86
N SER A 49 -9.36 3.26 -2.54
CA SER A 49 -9.32 2.65 -1.20
C SER A 49 -8.00 1.90 -0.99
N ASP A 50 -7.59 1.69 0.27
CA ASP A 50 -6.37 0.93 0.61
C ASP A 50 -6.31 -0.44 -0.06
N PHE A 51 -7.46 -1.12 -0.16
CA PHE A 51 -7.55 -2.42 -0.84
C PHE A 51 -7.30 -2.33 -2.35
N ASP A 52 -7.93 -1.37 -3.03
CA ASP A 52 -7.79 -1.18 -4.48
C ASP A 52 -6.36 -0.75 -4.83
N PHE A 53 -5.79 0.11 -3.99
CA PHE A 53 -4.39 0.53 -4.07
C PHE A 53 -3.41 -0.62 -3.92
N ILE A 54 -3.57 -1.47 -2.90
CA ILE A 54 -2.71 -2.65 -2.72
C ILE A 54 -2.86 -3.59 -3.92
N ARG A 55 -4.07 -3.77 -4.44
CA ARG A 55 -4.35 -4.60 -5.62
C ARG A 55 -3.71 -4.05 -6.89
N ARG A 56 -3.59 -2.72 -7.06
CA ARG A 56 -2.89 -2.09 -8.18
C ARG A 56 -1.36 -2.26 -8.09
N LEU A 57 -0.83 -2.40 -6.89
CA LEU A 57 0.61 -2.58 -6.64
C LEU A 57 1.07 -4.05 -6.77
N ALA A 58 0.15 -5.01 -6.68
CA ALA A 58 0.39 -6.45 -6.77
C ALA A 58 0.37 -6.96 -8.22
#